data_AF-A0A8A0RMS3-F1
#
_entry.id   AF-A0A8A0RMS3-F1
#
_cell.length_a   1.000
_cell.length_b   1.000
_cell.length_c   1.000
_cell.angle_alpha   90.00
_cell.angle_beta   90.00
_cell.angle_gamma   90.00
#
_symmetry.space_group_name_H-M   'P 1'
#
loop_
_entity.id
_entity.type
_entity.pdbx_description
1 polymer ?
#
loop_
_entity_poly.entity_id
_entity_poly.type
_entity_poly.pdbx_seq_one_letter_code
_entity_poly.pdbx_strand_id
1 'polypeptide(L)'
;MVDEVWVVAVNEERQLERLLKREKDLTKEQAIERIYSQMPTREKLKYAHRVIDNSGSFEDTKKQVLKLWTELQNDIKEYREDNR
;
A
#
# COMPACT_ATOMS: atom_id res chain seq x y z
N MET A 1 8.27 17.39 -3.51
CA MET A 1 8.80 16.53 -2.44
C MET A 1 7.66 16.32 -1.45
N VAL A 2 7.50 15.11 -0.93
CA VAL A 2 6.46 14.80 0.07
C VAL A 2 7.14 14.57 1.41
N ASP A 3 6.43 14.87 2.51
CA ASP A 3 6.92 14.60 3.86
C ASP A 3 6.86 13.11 4.20
N GLU A 4 5.95 12.37 3.55
CA GLU A 4 5.76 10.96 3.81
C GLU A 4 5.25 10.19 2.59
N VAL A 5 5.67 8.93 2.47
CA VAL A 5 5.26 7.98 1.44
C VAL A 5 4.57 6.79 2.09
N TRP A 6 3.29 6.59 1.74
CA TRP A 6 2.48 5.45 2.19
C TRP A 6 2.37 4.43 1.06
N VAL A 7 2.77 3.19 1.32
CA VAL A 7 2.75 2.11 0.33
C VAL A 7 1.66 1.10 0.67
N VAL A 8 0.76 0.87 -0.28
CA VAL A 8 -0.20 -0.24 -0.20
C VAL A 8 0.42 -1.46 -0.89
N ALA A 9 0.68 -2.51 -0.12
CA ALA A 9 1.23 -3.77 -0.59
C ALA A 9 0.15 -4.84 -0.65
N VAL A 10 0.29 -5.76 -1.61
CA VAL A 10 -0.50 -6.98 -1.70
C VAL A 10 0.44 -8.10 -2.13
N ASN A 11 0.23 -9.32 -1.66
CA ASN A 11 1.01 -10.46 -2.14
C ASN A 11 0.74 -10.72 -3.63
N GLU A 12 1.72 -11.29 -4.34
CA GLU A 12 1.65 -11.44 -5.80
C GLU A 12 0.46 -12.30 -6.23
N GLU A 13 0.14 -13.35 -5.47
CA GLU A 13 -0.99 -14.24 -5.73
C GLU A 13 -2.33 -13.50 -5.71
N ARG A 14 -2.62 -12.71 -4.66
CA ARG A 14 -3.86 -11.92 -4.61
C ARG A 14 -3.84 -10.75 -5.59
N GLN A 15 -2.67 -10.19 -5.89
CA GLN A 15 -2.55 -9.15 -6.92
C GLN A 15 -3.01 -9.67 -8.27
N LEU A 16 -2.52 -10.85 -8.67
CA LEU A 16 -2.89 -11.51 -9.90
C LEU A 16 -4.38 -11.90 -9.91
N GLU A 17 -4.87 -12.52 -8.83
CA GLU A 17 -6.27 -12.92 -8.71
C GLU A 17 -7.22 -11.72 -8.85
N ARG A 18 -6.94 -10.62 -8.15
CA ARG A 18 -7.75 -9.41 -8.19
C ARG A 18 -7.67 -8.72 -9.55
N LEU A 19 -6.49 -8.72 -10.20
CA LEU A 19 -6.30 -8.12 -11.52
C LEU A 19 -7.14 -8.86 -12.58
N LEU A 20 -7.09 -10.20 -12.58
CA LEU A 20 -7.87 -11.03 -13.50
C LEU A 20 -9.39 -10.94 -13.24
N LYS A 21 -9.81 -10.83 -11.98
CA LYS A 21 -11.23 -10.61 -11.64
C LYS A 21 -11.74 -9.25 -12.10
N ARG A 22 -10.89 -8.22 -12.06
CA ARG A 22 -11.26 -6.85 -12.44
C ARG A 22 -11.27 -6.65 -13.96
N GLU A 23 -10.30 -7.25 -14.65
CA GLU A 23 -10.10 -7.05 -16.08
C GLU A 23 -10.44 -8.32 -16.85
N LYS A 24 -11.67 -8.37 -17.37
CA LYS A 24 -12.26 -9.57 -18.01
C LYS A 24 -11.56 -10.00 -19.29
N ASP A 25 -10.89 -9.07 -19.96
CA ASP A 25 -10.23 -9.30 -21.26
C ASP A 25 -8.72 -9.55 -21.11
N LEU A 26 -8.20 -9.63 -19.88
CA LEU A 26 -6.78 -9.86 -19.62
C LEU A 26 -6.49 -11.36 -19.54
N THR A 27 -5.52 -11.84 -20.31
CA THR A 27 -4.99 -13.18 -20.09
C THR A 27 -4.10 -13.21 -18.84
N LYS A 28 -3.84 -14.41 -18.31
CA LYS A 28 -2.93 -14.59 -17.18
C LYS A 28 -1.53 -14.07 -17.48
N GLU A 29 -1.03 -14.29 -18.69
CA GLU A 29 0.28 -13.86 -19.15
C GLU A 29 0.38 -12.34 -19.19
N GLN A 30 -0.63 -11.66 -19.75
CA GLN A 30 -0.72 -10.20 -19.78
C GLN A 30 -0.82 -9.60 -18.37
N ALA A 31 -1.55 -10.25 -17.46
CA ALA A 31 -1.64 -9.85 -16.07
C ALA A 31 -0.29 -9.92 -15.36
N ILE A 32 0.47 -10.99 -15.60
CA ILE A 32 1.82 -11.18 -15.06
C ILE A 32 2.79 -10.14 -15.61
N GLU A 33 2.79 -9.89 -16.93
CA GLU A 33 3.63 -8.85 -17.54
C GLU A 33 3.35 -7.47 -16.94
N ARG A 34 2.08 -7.12 -16.71
CA ARG A 34 1.70 -5.86 -16.05
C ARG A 34 2.13 -5.78 -14.58
N ILE A 35 2.19 -6.90 -13.88
CA ILE A 35 2.70 -6.92 -12.50
C ILE A 35 4.22 -6.67 -12.53
N TYR A 36 4.95 -7.34 -13.43
CA TYR A 36 6.39 -7.18 -13.56
C TYR A 36 6.84 -5.86 -14.21
N SER A 37 5.97 -5.20 -14.99
CA SER A 37 6.26 -3.87 -15.53
C SER A 37 6.23 -2.77 -14.46
N GLN A 38 5.68 -3.06 -13.28
CA GLN A 38 5.69 -2.16 -12.14
C GLN A 38 6.94 -2.40 -11.28
N MET A 39 7.35 -1.37 -10.54
CA MET A 39 8.39 -1.54 -9.52
C MET A 39 7.98 -2.67 -8.56
N PRO A 40 8.87 -3.66 -8.32
CA PRO A 40 8.60 -4.77 -7.41
C PRO A 40 8.13 -4.27 -6.04
N THR A 41 7.16 -4.96 -5.44
CA THR A 41 6.64 -4.59 -4.11
C THR A 41 7.76 -4.43 -3.10
N ARG A 42 8.76 -5.33 -3.12
CA ARG A 42 9.95 -5.24 -2.25
C ARG A 42 10.76 -3.96 -2.43
N GLU A 43 10.83 -3.42 -3.64
CA GLU A 43 11.52 -2.16 -3.90
C GLU A 43 10.70 -0.96 -3.46
N LYS A 44 9.38 -0.97 -3.73
CA LYS A 44 8.46 0.08 -3.26
C LYS A 44 8.52 0.23 -1.73
N LEU A 45 8.61 -0.88 -1.01
CA LEU A 45 8.69 -0.90 0.45
C LEU A 45 9.95 -0.20 1.01
N LYS A 46 11.04 -0.09 0.23
CA LYS A 46 12.26 0.61 0.68
C LYS A 46 12.07 2.12 0.84
N TYR A 47 11.07 2.68 0.16
CA TYR A 47 10.76 4.11 0.20
C TYR A 47 9.57 4.41 1.11
N ALA A 48 8.96 3.39 1.72
CA ALA A 48 7.76 3.54 2.52
C ALA A 48 8.12 4.04 3.91
N HIS A 49 7.42 5.09 4.35
CA HIS A 49 7.40 5.49 5.75
C HIS A 49 6.33 4.68 6.49
N ARG A 50 5.20 4.43 5.82
CA ARG A 50 4.09 3.61 6.30
C ARG A 50 3.65 2.59 5.25
N VAL A 51 3.30 1.39 5.70
CA VAL A 51 2.90 0.27 4.84
C VAL A 51 1.50 -0.20 5.24
N ILE A 52 0.62 -0.37 4.25
CA ILE A 52 -0.70 -0.96 4.40
C ILE A 52 -0.71 -2.29 3.66
N ASP A 53 -0.91 -3.39 4.37
CA ASP A 53 -1.11 -4.69 3.76
C ASP A 53 -2.58 -4.88 3.37
N ASN A 54 -2.84 -4.88 2.06
CA ASN A 54 -4.16 -5.11 1.46
C ASN A 54 -4.35 -6.58 1.02
N SER A 55 -3.48 -7.48 1.49
CA SER A 55 -3.62 -8.92 1.30
C SER A 55 -4.67 -9.52 2.23
N GLY A 56 -5.19 -8.79 3.22
CA GLY A 56 -6.24 -9.26 4.15
C GLY A 56 -7.67 -9.03 3.66
N SER A 57 -8.59 -9.00 4.61
CA SER A 57 -9.98 -8.55 4.40
C SER A 57 -10.06 -7.02 4.33
N PHE A 58 -11.20 -6.48 3.91
CA PHE A 58 -11.45 -5.04 3.94
C PHE A 58 -11.33 -4.48 5.36
N GLU A 59 -11.88 -5.18 6.36
CA GLU A 59 -11.76 -4.83 7.77
C GLU A 59 -10.30 -4.76 8.25
N ASP A 60 -9.44 -5.66 7.79
CA ASP A 60 -8.01 -5.64 8.16
C ASP A 60 -7.33 -4.40 7.58
N THR A 61 -7.58 -4.09 6.31
CA THR A 61 -7.07 -2.88 5.66
C THR A 61 -7.60 -1.63 6.36
N LYS A 62 -8.89 -1.59 6.70
CA LYS A 62 -9.52 -0.45 7.40
C LYS A 62 -8.89 -0.22 8.78
N LYS A 63 -8.67 -1.29 9.56
CA LYS A 63 -8.00 -1.20 10.86
C LYS A 63 -6.59 -0.64 10.74
N GLN A 64 -5.81 -1.10 9.76
CA GLN A 64 -4.47 -0.59 9.50
C GLN A 64 -4.47 0.90 9.15
N VAL A 65 -5.36 1.31 8.24
CA VAL A 65 -5.48 2.72 7.83
C VAL A 65 -5.83 3.62 9.02
N LEU A 66 -6.82 3.24 9.83
CA LEU A 66 -7.24 4.02 11.00
C LEU A 66 -6.12 4.15 12.03
N LYS A 67 -5.38 3.06 12.27
CA LYS A 67 -4.23 3.06 13.18
C LYS A 67 -3.16 4.03 12.70
N LEU A 68 -2.67 3.84 11.47
CA LEU A 68 -1.60 4.67 10.89
C LEU A 68 -2.01 6.14 10.79
N TRP A 69 -3.29 6.41 10.51
CA TRP A 69 -3.82 7.77 10.47
C TRP A 69 -3.77 8.43 11.84
N THR A 70 -4.12 7.70 12.90
CA THR A 70 -4.08 8.20 14.27
C THR A 70 -2.64 8.49 14.70
N GLU A 71 -1.70 7.61 14.36
CA GLU A 71 -0.27 7.82 14.59
C GLU A 71 0.23 9.09 13.91
N LEU A 72 -0.06 9.29 12.62
CA LEU A 72 0.31 10.51 11.90
C LEU A 72 -0.26 11.77 12.57
N GLN A 73 -1.51 11.74 13.03
CA GLN A 73 -2.10 12.89 13.72
C GLN A 73 -1.41 13.21 15.04
N ASN A 74 -0.88 12.21 15.74
CA ASN A 74 -0.13 12.42 16.98
C ASN A 74 1.27 12.97 16.68
N ASP A 75 1.99 12.40 15.71
CA ASP A 75 3.31 12.88 15.28
C ASP A 75 3.26 14.37 14.88
N ILE A 76 2.21 14.77 14.14
CA ILE A 76 2.01 16.16 13.72
C ILE A 76 1.77 17.08 14.93
N LYS A 77 1.07 16.61 15.96
CA LYS A 77 0.81 17.40 17.17
C LYS A 77 2.09 17.59 17.98
N GLU A 78 2.81 16.50 18.24
CA GLU A 78 4.08 16.54 18.99
C GLU A 78 5.09 17.47 18.29
N TYR A 79 5.25 17.35 16.97
CA TYR A 79 6.10 18.25 16.21
C TYR A 79 5.71 19.73 16.36
N ARG A 80 4.40 20.04 16.42
CA ARG A 80 3.93 21.42 16.59
C ARG A 80 4.13 21.96 18.00
N GLU A 81 4.11 21.10 19.00
CA GLU A 81 4.32 21.47 20.41
C GLU A 81 5.81 21.69 20.70
N ASP A 82 6.68 20.84 20.16
CA ASP A 82 8.14 20.94 20.34
C ASP A 82 8.78 22.14 19.60
N ASN A 83 8.13 22.63 18.55
CA ASN A 83 8.62 23.75 17.71
C ASN A 83 7.91 25.09 18.01
N ARG A 84 7.28 25.22 19.18
CA ARG A 84 6.56 26.42 19.61
C ARG A 84 7.28 27.14 20.75
#